data_AF-A0A4V1J3Z0-F1
#
_entry.id   AF-A0A4V1J3Z0-F1
#
_cell.length_a   1.000
_cell.length_b   1.000
_cell.length_c   1.000
_cell.angle_alpha   90.00
_cell.angle_beta   90.00
_cell.angle_gamma   90.00
#
_symmetry.space_group_name_H-M   'P 1'
#
loop_
_entity.id
_entity.type
_entity.pdbx_description
1 polymer ?
#
loop_
_entity_poly.entity_id
_entity_poly.type
_entity_poly.pdbx_seq_one_letter_code
_entity_poly.pdbx_strand_id
1 'polypeptide(L)' 'MPIIDGKKFACAKCIKGHRASTCTHTSRDLIEIKRKGRPTTQCQKCRENRRVRKTHNKCVCDSPEEGD' A
#
# COMPACT_ATOMS: atom_id res chain seq x y z
N MET A 1 5.82 14.30 9.21
CA MET A 1 5.72 14.19 7.74
C MET A 1 4.92 15.37 7.26
N PRO A 2 5.53 16.41 6.68
CA PRO A 2 4.80 17.57 6.19
C PRO A 2 3.75 17.16 5.14
N ILE A 3 2.57 17.78 5.20
CA ILE A 3 1.48 17.58 4.24
C ILE A 3 1.26 18.94 3.56
N ILE A 4 1.39 18.97 2.24
CA ILE A 4 1.28 20.17 1.43
C ILE A 4 0.31 19.81 0.29
N ASP A 5 -0.75 20.60 0.08
CA ASP A 5 -1.79 20.34 -0.91
C ASP A 5 -2.39 18.91 -0.85
N GLY A 6 -2.59 18.39 0.37
CA GLY A 6 -3.12 17.04 0.60
C GLY A 6 -2.17 15.89 0.26
N LYS A 7 -0.96 16.20 -0.22
CA LYS A 7 0.10 15.25 -0.53
C LYS A 7 1.10 15.20 0.60
N LYS A 8 1.65 14.01 0.85
CA LYS A 8 2.59 13.79 1.95
C LYS A 8 4.02 13.94 1.46
N PHE A 9 4.87 14.62 2.21
CA PHE A 9 6.26 14.90 1.84
C PHE A 9 7.24 14.42 2.92
N ALA A 10 8.45 14.06 2.51
CA ALA A 10 9.56 13.86 3.43
C ALA A 10 10.92 14.08 2.76
N CYS A 11 11.95 14.26 3.58
CA CYS A 11 13.32 14.43 3.13
C CYS A 11 13.90 13.16 2.47
N ALA A 12 14.79 13.28 1.49
CA ALA A 12 15.41 12.13 0.82
C ALA A 12 16.08 11.13 1.79
N LYS A 13 16.82 11.65 2.78
CA LYS A 13 17.48 10.83 3.82
C LYS A 13 16.46 10.05 4.67
N CYS A 14 15.31 10.66 4.93
CA CYS A 14 14.22 10.10 5.72
C CYS A 14 13.48 9.01 4.94
N ILE A 15 13.29 9.21 3.64
CA ILE A 15 12.72 8.22 2.71
C ILE A 15 13.64 7.00 2.63
N LYS A 16 14.93 7.20 2.31
CA LYS A 16 15.92 6.13 2.24
C LYS A 16 16.10 5.39 3.56
N GLY A 17 16.03 6.12 4.68
CA GLY A 17 16.16 5.56 6.02
C GLY A 17 14.86 4.99 6.61
N HIS A 18 13.79 4.84 5.84
CA HIS A 18 12.47 4.36 6.31
C HIS A 18 11.83 5.18 7.46
N ARG A 19 12.32 6.40 7.71
CA ARG A 19 11.83 7.36 8.72
C ARG A 19 10.92 8.43 8.13
N ALA A 20 10.44 8.22 6.90
CA ALA A 20 9.57 9.16 6.21
C ALA A 20 8.28 9.49 6.98
N SER A 21 7.71 8.51 7.67
CA SER A 21 6.46 8.66 8.45
C SER A 21 6.58 9.71 9.57
N THR A 22 7.77 9.86 10.16
CA THR A 22 8.04 10.78 11.27
C THR A 22 8.94 11.95 10.88
N CYS A 23 9.16 12.20 9.59
CA CYS A 23 10.02 13.29 9.13
C CYS A 23 9.47 14.66 9.52
N THR A 24 10.22 15.44 10.32
CA THR A 24 9.91 16.82 10.72
C THR A 24 10.82 17.87 10.08
N HIS A 25 11.78 17.44 9.27
CA HIS A 25 12.70 18.35 8.59
C HIS A 25 11.96 19.17 7.53
N THR A 26 11.99 20.48 7.66
CA THR A 26 11.45 21.46 6.68
C THR A 26 12.56 22.18 5.93
N SER A 27 13.79 22.17 6.45
CA SER A 27 14.96 22.86 5.87
C SER A 27 15.69 22.05 4.79
N ARG A 28 15.19 20.87 4.41
CA ARG A 28 15.81 19.96 3.44
C ARG A 28 14.86 19.75 2.28
N ASP A 29 15.39 19.37 1.11
CA ASP A 29 14.59 19.04 -0.06
C ASP A 29 13.53 17.99 0.27
N LEU A 30 12.27 18.39 0.10
CA LEU A 30 11.08 17.60 0.37
C LEU A 30 10.63 16.92 -0.92
N ILE A 31 10.45 15.61 -0.84
CA ILE A 31 10.00 14.78 -1.96
C ILE A 31 8.59 14.26 -1.65
N GLU A 32 7.70 14.31 -2.64
CA GLU A 32 6.35 13.75 -2.54
C GLU A 32 6.41 12.23 -2.36
N ILE A 33 5.69 11.73 -1.36
CA ILE A 33 5.55 10.31 -1.05
C ILE A 33 4.25 9.80 -1.65
N LYS A 34 4.38 8.97 -2.70
CA LYS A 34 3.27 8.23 -3.28
C LYS A 34 2.72 7.19 -2.29
N ARG A 35 1.46 6.79 -2.49
CA ARG A 35 0.82 5.75 -1.66
C ARG A 35 1.66 4.47 -1.72
N LYS A 36 1.99 3.92 -0.54
CA LYS A 36 2.66 2.63 -0.41
C LYS A 36 1.65 1.51 -0.63
N GLY A 37 2.02 0.52 -1.43
CA GLY A 37 1.27 -0.74 -1.53
C GLY A 37 1.28 -1.30 -2.95
N ARG A 38 1.47 -2.61 -3.06
CA ARG A 38 1.13 -3.36 -4.27
C ARG A 38 -0.40 -3.40 -4.37
N PRO A 39 -1.00 -3.27 -5.56
CA PRO A 39 -2.42 -3.57 -5.73
C PRO A 39 -2.73 -4.96 -5.18
N THR A 40 -3.92 -5.14 -4.63
CA THR A 40 -4.30 -6.40 -3.99
C THR A 40 -4.41 -7.50 -5.03
N THR A 41 -3.66 -8.59 -4.84
CA THR A 41 -3.66 -9.75 -5.76
C THR A 41 -4.87 -10.65 -5.62
N GLN A 42 -5.78 -10.36 -4.68
CA GLN A 42 -6.95 -11.18 -4.39
C GLN A 42 -8.22 -10.35 -4.60
N CYS A 43 -9.21 -10.94 -5.27
CA CYS A 43 -10.54 -10.37 -5.41
C CYS A 43 -11.22 -10.21 -4.03
N GLN A 44 -12.30 -9.44 -3.99
CA GLN A 44 -13.03 -9.17 -2.74
C GLN A 44 -13.56 -10.46 -2.10
N LYS A 45 -14.12 -11.37 -2.91
CA LYS A 45 -14.67 -12.65 -2.43
C LYS A 45 -13.62 -13.57 -1.82
N CYS A 46 -12.45 -13.72 -2.46
CA CYS A 46 -11.35 -14.51 -1.91
C CYS A 46 -10.79 -13.91 -0.62
N ARG A 47 -10.74 -12.56 -0.51
CA ARG A 47 -10.35 -11.89 0.74
C ARG A 47 -11.32 -12.16 1.87
N GLU A 48 -12.62 -12.12 1.59
CA GLU A 48 -13.65 -12.41 2.58
C GLU A 48 -13.61 -13.87 3.04
N ASN A 49 -13.49 -14.82 2.10
CA ASN A 49 -13.30 -16.23 2.45
C ASN A 49 -12.05 -16.45 3.31
N ARG A 50 -10.94 -15.77 3.02
CA ARG A 50 -9.74 -15.85 3.87
C ARG A 50 -9.99 -15.29 5.27
N ARG A 51 -10.79 -14.23 5.41
CA ARG A 51 -11.12 -13.64 6.70
C ARG A 51 -12.06 -14.52 7.51
N VAL A 52 -13.13 -15.02 6.89
CA VAL A 52 -14.20 -15.77 7.57
C VAL A 52 -13.77 -17.22 7.81
N ARG A 53 -13.17 -17.87 6.81
CA ARG A 53 -12.85 -19.30 6.82
C ARG A 53 -11.38 -19.60 7.12
N LYS A 54 -10.53 -18.57 7.28
CA LYS A 54 -9.07 -18.70 7.50
C LYS A 54 -8.37 -19.56 6.44
N THR A 55 -8.92 -19.65 5.23
CA THR A 55 -8.37 -20.48 4.16
C THR A 55 -7.38 -19.66 3.32
N HIS A 56 -6.14 -20.16 3.18
CA HIS A 56 -5.02 -19.45 2.53
C HIS A 56 -4.80 -19.93 1.09
N ASN A 57 -5.84 -19.84 0.26
CA ASN A 57 -5.75 -20.26 -1.14
C ASN A 57 -5.29 -19.11 -2.04
N LYS A 58 -4.56 -19.44 -3.11
CA LYS A 58 -4.24 -18.50 -4.18
C LYS A 58 -5.54 -18.08 -4.87
N CYS A 59 -5.75 -16.78 -5.08
CA CYS A 59 -6.88 -16.28 -5.85
C CYS A 59 -6.65 -16.61 -7.33
N VAL A 60 -7.58 -17.36 -7.92
CA VAL A 60 -7.56 -17.79 -9.34
C VAL A 60 -8.78 -17.27 -10.12
N CYS A 61 -9.56 -16.34 -9.54
CA CYS A 61 -10.78 -15.80 -10.14
C CYS A 61 -10.57 -15.00 -11.46
N ASP A 62 -9.34 -14.85 -11.93
CA ASP A 62 -9.01 -14.20 -13.21
C ASP A 62 -9.09 -15.18 -14.39
N SER A 63 -9.37 -16.46 -14.13
CA SER A 63 -9.60 -17.49 -15.14
C SER A 63 -11.12 -17.70 -15.28
N PRO A 64 -11.74 -17.34 -16.42
CA PRO A 64 -13.15 -17.61 -16.68
C PRO A 64 -13.29 -19.10 -17.03
N GLU A 65 -13.33 -19.95 -16.01
CA GLU A 65 -13.77 -21.32 -16.20
C GLU A 65 -15.01 -21.54 -15.34
N GLU A 66 -16.13 -21.69 -16.07
CA GLU A 66 -17.43 -22.10 -15.55
C GLU A 66 -17.27 -23.34 -14.67
N GLY A 67 -17.98 -23.36 -13.55
CA GLY A 67 -17.94 -24.47 -12.60
C GLY A 67 -19.25 -24.54 -11.83
N ASP A 68 -20.21 -25.23 -12.47
CA ASP A 68 -21.36 -26.02 -11.96
C ASP A 68 -22.16 -25.50 -10.75
#